data_AF-A0A392PRG9-F1
#
_entry.id   AF-A0A392PRG9-F1
#
_cell.length_a   1.000
_cell.length_b   1.000
_cell.length_c   1.000
_cell.angle_alpha   90.00
_cell.angle_beta   90.00
_cell.angle_gamma   90.00
#
_symmetry.space_group_name_H-M   'P 1'
#
loop_
_entity.id
_entity.type
_entity.pdbx_description
1 polymer ?
#
loop_
_entity_poly.entity_id
_entity_poly.type
_entity_poly.pdbx_seq_one_letter_code
_entity_poly.pdbx_strand_id
1 'polypeptide(L)' 'MDTRLGGQYSKKGAQAAASLALQCLNSDPKFRPPMAEVLVTLEGLQSSNAFQRTPKHGNENSAIKHSSHSL' A
#
# COMPACT_ATOMS: atom_id res chain seq x y z
N MET A 1 9.46 1.05 -9.26
CA MET A 1 8.25 0.90 -8.43
C MET A 1 7.86 -0.55 -8.43
N ASP A 2 7.54 -1.14 -7.27
CA ASP A 2 7.20 -2.57 -7.18
C ASP A 2 5.87 -2.83 -7.92
N THR A 3 5.94 -3.59 -9.01
CA THR A 3 4.80 -3.94 -9.87
C THR A 3 3.84 -4.89 -9.18
N ARG A 4 4.29 -5.63 -8.16
CA ARG A 4 3.48 -6.57 -7.37
C ARG A 4 2.46 -5.85 -6.47
N LEU A 5 2.69 -4.58 -6.16
CA LEU A 5 1.77 -3.77 -5.36
C LEU A 5 0.54 -3.28 -6.14
N GLY A 6 0.45 -3.56 -7.45
CA GLY A 6 -0.74 -3.29 -8.26
C GLY A 6 -1.18 -1.83 -8.31
N GLY A 7 -0.28 -0.88 -8.03
CA GLY A 7 -0.60 0.55 -7.97
C GLY A 7 -1.47 0.97 -6.77
N GLN A 8 -1.70 0.08 -5.80
CA GLN A 8 -2.56 0.34 -4.64
C GLN A 8 -1.86 1.12 -3.52
N TYR A 9 -1.05 2.10 -3.89
CA TYR A 9 -0.33 2.94 -2.94
C TYR A 9 -0.08 4.34 -3.49
N SER A 10 -0.06 5.33 -2.60
CA SER A 10 0.35 6.68 -2.97
C SER A 10 1.85 6.72 -3.27
N LYS A 11 2.22 7.17 -4.47
CA LYS A 11 3.63 7.42 -4.85
C LYS A 11 4.34 8.31 -3.84
N LYS A 12 3.68 9.37 -3.39
CA LYS A 12 4.23 10.32 -2.41
C LYS A 12 4.42 9.66 -1.04
N GLY A 13 3.43 8.89 -0.59
CA GLY A 13 3.51 8.15 0.67
C GLY A 13 4.62 7.10 0.65
N ALA A 14 4.75 6.34 -0.44
CA ALA A 14 5.82 5.36 -0.61
C ALA A 14 7.21 6.00 -0.66
N GLN A 15 7.35 7.13 -1.36
CA GLN A 15 8.62 7.87 -1.37
C GLN A 15 9.00 8.34 0.04
N ALA A 16 8.06 8.92 0.78
CA ALA A 16 8.33 9.40 2.15
C ALA A 16 8.69 8.24 3.10
N ALA A 17 7.97 7.11 3.01
CA ALA A 17 8.31 5.91 3.77
C ALA A 17 9.70 5.35 3.42
N ALA A 18 10.08 5.35 2.14
CA ALA A 18 11.41 4.94 1.70
C ALA A 18 12.51 5.88 2.21
N SER A 19 12.28 7.19 2.18
CA SER A 19 13.20 8.18 2.76
C SER A 19 13.38 8.00 4.26
N LEU A 20 12.31 7.66 5.00
CA LEU A 20 12.40 7.35 6.42
C LEU A 20 13.22 6.06 6.65
N ALA A 21 12.93 5.00 5.89
CA ALA A 21 13.68 3.74 5.98
C ALA A 21 15.17 3.93 5.72
N LEU A 22 15.54 4.77 4.73
CA LEU A 22 16.93 5.09 4.43
C LEU A 22 17.64 5.75 5.62
N GLN A 23 16.97 6.65 6.34
CA GLN A 23 17.51 7.29 7.53
C GLN A 23 17.66 6.29 8.69
N CYS A 24 16.66 5.44 8.92
CA CYS A 24 16.70 4.41 9.97
C CYS A 24 17.82 3.38 9.73
N LEU A 25 18.09 3.05 8.47
CA LEU A 25 19.10 2.06 8.08
C LEU A 25 20.50 2.67 7.84
N ASN A 26 20.71 3.94 8.21
CA ASN A 26 21.99 4.59 8.00
C ASN A 26 23.13 3.81 8.69
N SER A 27 24.24 3.62 7.98
CA SER A 27 25.44 2.95 8.51
C SER A 27 26.01 3.65 9.73
N ASP A 28 25.89 4.99 9.78
CA ASP A 28 26.28 5.80 10.92
C ASP A 28 25.08 5.98 11.89
N PRO A 29 25.17 5.47 13.13
CA PRO A 29 24.09 5.58 14.11
C PRO A 29 23.68 7.01 14.43
N LYS A 30 24.56 8.00 14.27
CA LYS A 30 24.26 9.41 14.61
C LYS A 30 23.21 10.04 13.70
N PHE A 31 23.02 9.48 12.50
CA PHE A 31 22.03 9.93 11.54
C PHE A 31 20.72 9.13 11.61
N ARG A 32 20.63 8.13 12.49
CA ARG A 32 19.39 7.40 12.69
C ARG A 32 18.44 8.24 13.54
N PRO A 33 17.20 8.45 13.11
CA PRO A 33 16.23 9.22 13.88
C PRO A 33 15.83 8.45 15.15
N PRO A 34 15.48 9.16 16.24
CA PRO A 34 14.89 8.53 17.41
C PRO A 34 13.51 7.95 17.07
N MET A 35 13.11 6.88 17.77
CA MET A 35 11.83 6.20 17.49
C MET A 35 10.60 7.10 17.65
N ALA A 36 10.68 8.14 18.48
CA ALA A 36 9.62 9.14 18.59
C ALA A 36 9.40 9.90 17.26
N GLU A 37 10.47 10.32 16.59
CA GLU A 37 10.37 10.99 15.28
C GLU A 37 9.90 10.03 14.18
N VAL A 38 10.33 8.76 14.25
CA VAL A 38 9.86 7.70 13.34
C VAL A 38 8.34 7.54 13.47
N LEU A 39 7.81 7.48 14.69
CA LEU A 39 6.36 7.36 14.95
C LEU A 39 5.60 8.56 14.38
N VAL A 40 6.00 9.78 14.71
CA VAL A 40 5.37 11.01 14.22
C VAL A 40 5.33 11.03 12.68
N THR A 41 6.44 10.64 12.04
CA THR A 41 6.52 10.58 10.58
C THR A 41 5.53 9.55 10.02
N LEU A 42 5.47 8.34 10.59
CA LEU A 42 4.57 7.27 10.13
C LEU A 42 3.09 7.63 10.32
N GLU A 43 2.72 8.26 11.44
CA GLU A 43 1.36 8.74 11.71
C GLU A 43 0.93 9.80 10.69
N GLY A 44 1.84 10.71 10.32
CA GLY A 44 1.61 11.69 9.25
C GLY A 44 1.35 11.03 7.90
N LEU A 45 2.05 9.93 7.58
CA LEU A 45 1.84 9.19 6.33
C LEU A 45 0.49 8.44 6.32
N GLN A 46 0.09 7.84 7.44
CA GLN A 46 -1.21 7.17 7.55
C GLN A 46 -2.37 8.14 7.38
N SER A 47 -2.25 9.34 7.94
CA SER A 47 -3.26 10.40 7.84
C SER A 47 -3.46 10.90 6.40
N SER A 48 -2.41 10.81 5.56
CA SER A 48 -2.46 11.21 4.14
C SER A 48 -2.99 10.12 3.20
N ASN A 49 -3.08 8.88 3.68
CA ASN A 49 -3.43 7.69 2.92
C ASN A 49 -4.64 6.98 3.53
N ALA A 50 -5.75 7.70 3.76
CA ALA A 50 -7.05 7.06 3.69
C ALA A 50 -7.28 6.58 2.25
N PHE A 51 -6.58 5.51 1.85
CA PHE A 51 -7.00 4.63 0.79
C PHE A 51 -8.44 4.31 1.14
N GLN A 52 -9.35 4.74 0.29
CA GLN A 52 -10.73 4.31 0.39
C GLN A 52 -10.66 2.78 0.43
N ARG A 53 -10.83 2.22 1.62
CA ARG A 53 -11.15 0.81 1.81
C ARG A 53 -12.48 0.64 1.12
N THR A 54 -12.48 0.52 -0.21
CA THR A 54 -13.67 0.07 -0.90
C THR A 54 -13.83 -1.37 -0.47
N PRO A 55 -14.88 -1.73 0.28
CA PRO A 55 -15.19 -3.12 0.48
C PRO A 55 -15.77 -3.58 -0.86
N LYS A 56 -14.95 -4.20 -1.72
CA LYS A 56 -15.48 -4.96 -2.85
C LYS A 56 -16.07 -6.27 -2.31
N HIS A 57 -17.24 -6.15 -1.67
CA HIS A 57 -18.19 -7.23 -1.58
C HIS A 57 -18.83 -7.39 -2.97
N GLY A 58 -18.67 -8.57 -3.57
CA GLY A 58 -19.18 -8.87 -4.90
C GLY A 58 -19.19 -10.37 -5.13
N ASN A 59 -20.17 -11.03 -4.51
CA ASN A 59 -20.58 -12.40 -4.77
C ASN A 59 -21.09 -12.53 -6.21
N GLU A 60 -20.42 -13.31 -7.06
CA GLU A 60 -21.00 -13.80 -8.31
C GLU A 60 -21.05 -15.33 -8.25
N ASN A 61 -22.21 -15.81 -7.79
CA ASN A 61 -22.67 -17.17 -7.97
C ASN A 61 -22.63 -17.50 -9.47
N SER A 62 -21.89 -18.54 -9.86
CA SER A 62 -21.94 -19.12 -11.20
C SER A 62 -23.33 -19.68 -11.49
N ALA A 63 -24.21 -18.82 -11.99
CA ALA A 63 -25.50 -19.18 -12.53
C ALA A 63 -25.32 -19.81 -13.92
N ILE A 64 -25.57 -21.11 -13.96
CA ILE A 64 -25.83 -21.96 -15.11
C ILE A 64 -26.65 -21.21 -16.19
N LYS A 65 -26.08 -20.97 -17.39
CA LYS A 65 -26.86 -20.96 -18.65
C LYS A 65 -26.02 -20.86 -19.93
N HIS A 66 -26.13 -21.90 -20.77
CA HIS A 66 -26.38 -21.90 -22.23
C HIS A 66 -26.05 -23.33 -22.72
N SER A 67 -27.00 -24.25 -22.87
CA SER A 67 -27.97 -24.37 -23.98
C SER A 67 -27.37 -24.24 -25.39
N SER A 68 -27.17 -25.43 -25.98
CA SER A 68 -27.57 -25.82 -27.34
C SER A 68 -26.62 -25.62 -28.54
N HIS A 69 -26.31 -26.79 -29.11
CA HIS A 69 -26.24 -27.17 -30.53
C HIS A 69 -25.22 -26.50 -31.46
N SER A 70 -24.38 -27.34 -32.05
CA SER A 70 -24.02 -27.26 -33.47
C SER A 70 -23.84 -28.67 -34.02
N LEU A 71 -24.37 -28.87 -35.23
CA LEU A 71 -24.33 -30.09 -36.04
C LEU A 71 -22.91 -30.47 -36.44
#